data_AF-A0A7X5TFV0-F1
#
_entry.id   AF-A0A7X5TFV0-F1
#
_cell.length_a   1.000
_cell.length_b   1.000
_cell.length_c   1.000
_cell.angle_alpha   90.00
_cell.angle_beta   90.00
_cell.angle_gamma   90.00
#
_symmetry.space_group_name_H-M   'P 1'
#
loop_
_entity.id
_entity.type
_entity.pdbx_description
1 polymer ?
#
loop_
_entity_poly.entity_id
_entity_poly.type
_entity_poly.pdbx_seq_one_letter_code
_entity_poly.pdbx_strand_id
1 'polypeptide(L)'
;MDNKEFESKYNEWKALSGKEKKQAVKKLNESFLESFSKLQPKPQGKTNGGIKSSRSDAQYREKRLKLHDLQNNFNTIGWIINISPALLAGIGSRESNLGASLNDGWGDFSRRKGEAKPSFHGFGILQIDVNTGDVPKEILEELQKHRGKNSLDPSSIKWIRWGGEVLVRKLQQVREKYPNASPEEQLATAISRYNGGRGRRYPNSDKGTTGGDYASDTLVRAKYYAEHWSQYERH
;
A
#
# COMPACT_ATOMS: atom_id res chain seq x y z
N MET A 1 11.11 1.90 12.28
CA MET A 1 10.59 1.36 13.54
C MET A 1 11.22 0.00 13.73
N ASP A 2 11.86 -0.22 14.88
CA ASP A 2 12.38 -1.55 15.22
C ASP A 2 11.26 -2.48 15.72
N ASN A 3 11.58 -3.76 15.95
CA ASN A 3 10.58 -4.72 16.41
C ASN A 3 10.06 -4.43 17.82
N LYS A 4 10.87 -3.86 18.71
CA LYS A 4 10.45 -3.56 20.09
C LYS A 4 9.45 -2.40 20.11
N GLU A 5 9.73 -1.37 19.33
CA GLU A 5 8.82 -0.24 19.12
C GLU A 5 7.51 -0.70 18.47
N PHE A 6 7.58 -1.58 17.46
CA PHE A 6 6.37 -2.17 16.86
C PHE A 6 5.53 -2.93 17.88
N GLU A 7 6.13 -3.82 18.67
CA GLU A 7 5.41 -4.60 19.67
C GLU A 7 4.78 -3.71 20.75
N SER A 8 5.46 -2.64 21.18
CA SER A 8 4.89 -1.65 22.09
C SER A 8 3.62 -1.02 21.51
N LYS A 9 3.71 -0.44 20.32
CA LYS A 9 2.57 0.18 19.63
C LYS A 9 1.46 -0.82 19.32
N TYR A 10 1.81 -2.06 18.97
CA TYR A 10 0.83 -3.12 18.74
C TYR A 10 0.07 -3.47 20.02
N ASN A 11 0.75 -3.52 21.18
CA ASN A 11 0.09 -3.71 22.48
C ASN A 11 -0.78 -2.52 22.88
N GLU A 12 -0.31 -1.29 22.65
CA GLU A 12 -1.12 -0.07 22.82
C GLU A 12 -2.40 -0.12 21.99
N TRP A 13 -2.29 -0.43 20.70
CA TRP A 13 -3.45 -0.59 19.82
C TRP A 13 -4.41 -1.65 20.34
N LYS A 14 -3.92 -2.83 20.77
CA LYS A 14 -4.77 -3.89 21.31
C LYS A 14 -5.55 -3.43 22.54
N ALA A 15 -4.94 -2.63 23.41
CA ALA A 15 -5.55 -2.12 24.64
C ALA A 15 -6.66 -1.09 24.40
N LEU A 16 -6.70 -0.43 23.23
CA LEU A 16 -7.77 0.50 22.88
C LEU A 16 -9.13 -0.22 22.77
N SER A 17 -10.17 0.43 23.29
CA SER A 17 -11.56 0.03 23.09
C SER A 17 -11.95 0.12 21.61
N GLY A 18 -13.04 -0.58 21.23
CA GLY A 18 -13.57 -0.50 19.87
C GLY A 18 -13.90 0.94 19.44
N LYS A 19 -14.41 1.78 20.36
CA LYS A 19 -14.72 3.18 20.08
C LYS A 19 -13.46 4.01 19.81
N GLU A 20 -12.42 3.83 20.61
CA GLU A 20 -11.14 4.53 20.43
C GLU A 20 -10.47 4.13 19.12
N LYS A 21 -10.46 2.83 18.79
CA LYS A 21 -9.95 2.33 17.50
C LYS A 21 -10.65 2.98 16.31
N LYS A 22 -11.98 3.03 16.33
CA LYS A 22 -12.80 3.67 15.28
C LYS A 22 -12.48 5.16 15.14
N GLN A 23 -12.37 5.88 16.27
CA GLN A 23 -12.06 7.30 16.26
C GLN A 23 -10.65 7.57 15.73
N ALA A 24 -9.66 6.76 16.11
CA ALA A 24 -8.29 6.91 15.64
C ALA A 24 -8.16 6.64 14.12
N VAL A 25 -8.81 5.57 13.62
CA VAL A 25 -8.87 5.25 12.18
C VAL A 25 -9.57 6.36 11.40
N LYS A 26 -10.71 6.85 11.90
CA LYS A 26 -11.46 7.94 11.28
C LYS A 26 -10.59 9.19 11.12
N LYS A 27 -9.87 9.59 12.18
CA LYS A 27 -8.97 10.76 12.15
C LYS A 27 -7.88 10.63 11.09
N LEU A 28 -7.27 9.45 10.95
CA LEU A 28 -6.24 9.19 9.93
C LEU A 28 -6.81 9.28 8.50
N ASN A 29 -8.01 8.75 8.27
CA ASN A 29 -8.67 8.83 6.97
C ASN A 29 -9.12 10.26 6.63
N GLU A 30 -9.63 11.03 7.60
CA GLU A 30 -10.00 12.44 7.41
C GLU A 30 -8.80 13.31 7.08
N SER A 31 -7.68 13.14 7.79
CA SER A 31 -6.42 13.85 7.50
C SER A 31 -5.89 13.52 6.10
N PHE A 32 -6.04 12.26 5.65
CA PHE A 32 -5.72 11.88 4.29
C PHE A 32 -6.65 12.53 3.25
N LEU A 33 -7.96 12.60 3.51
CA LEU A 33 -8.91 13.26 2.60
C LEU A 33 -8.63 14.76 2.45
N GLU A 34 -8.25 15.43 3.54
CA GLU A 34 -7.79 16.82 3.50
C GLU A 34 -6.54 16.97 2.61
N SER A 35 -5.53 16.11 2.82
CA SER A 35 -4.31 16.09 2.00
C SER A 35 -4.62 15.84 0.53
N PHE A 36 -5.50 14.87 0.24
CA PHE A 36 -5.92 14.55 -1.13
C PHE A 36 -6.54 15.77 -1.83
N SER A 37 -7.37 16.55 -1.12
CA SER A 37 -8.07 17.70 -1.72
C SER A 37 -7.12 18.74 -2.31
N LYS A 38 -5.87 18.80 -1.81
CA LYS A 38 -4.82 19.72 -2.27
C LYS A 38 -4.01 19.19 -3.47
N LEU A 39 -4.06 17.89 -3.77
CA LEU A 39 -3.24 17.24 -4.81
C LEU A 39 -3.86 17.22 -6.20
N GLN A 40 -5.20 17.25 -6.30
CA GLN A 40 -5.95 17.13 -7.55
C GLN A 40 -5.37 16.09 -8.54
N PRO A 41 -5.25 14.80 -8.14
CA PRO A 41 -4.60 13.78 -8.96
C PRO A 41 -5.32 13.55 -10.29
N LYS A 42 -4.54 13.31 -11.36
CA LYS A 42 -5.02 13.15 -12.74
C LYS A 42 -4.59 11.79 -13.29
N PRO A 43 -5.23 10.67 -12.87
CA PRO A 43 -4.90 9.36 -13.41
C PRO A 43 -5.21 9.30 -14.91
N GLN A 44 -4.34 8.68 -15.70
CA GLN A 44 -4.43 8.71 -17.17
C GLN A 44 -4.98 7.39 -17.74
N GLY A 45 -4.70 6.26 -17.08
CA GLY A 45 -5.07 4.92 -17.54
C GLY A 45 -4.51 4.56 -18.92
N LYS A 46 -4.72 3.31 -19.36
CA LYS A 46 -4.23 2.81 -20.66
C LYS A 46 -5.23 2.95 -21.83
N THR A 47 -6.52 3.17 -21.55
CA THR A 47 -7.58 3.23 -22.59
C THR A 47 -8.76 4.16 -22.24
N ASN A 48 -9.35 4.04 -21.04
CA ASN A 48 -10.50 4.85 -20.56
C ASN A 48 -10.27 5.40 -19.13
N GLY A 49 -9.04 5.85 -18.82
CA GLY A 49 -8.61 6.19 -17.47
C GLY A 49 -9.32 7.40 -16.83
N GLY A 50 -8.69 7.99 -15.82
CA GLY A 50 -9.30 9.09 -15.07
C GLY A 50 -10.01 8.66 -13.80
N ILE A 51 -10.45 9.66 -13.04
CA ILE A 51 -10.97 9.50 -11.67
C ILE A 51 -12.12 8.49 -11.61
N LYS A 52 -13.02 8.50 -12.60
CA LYS A 52 -14.17 7.59 -12.65
C LYS A 52 -13.73 6.13 -12.73
N SER A 53 -12.77 5.81 -13.61
CA SER A 53 -12.26 4.45 -13.76
C SER A 53 -11.57 3.96 -12.48
N SER A 54 -10.70 4.80 -11.90
CA SER A 54 -10.03 4.50 -10.62
C SER A 54 -11.01 4.22 -9.48
N ARG A 55 -12.11 4.99 -9.39
CA ARG A 55 -13.17 4.76 -8.39
C ARG A 55 -13.93 3.47 -8.66
N SER A 56 -14.30 3.19 -9.91
CA SER A 56 -14.99 1.95 -10.28
C SER A 56 -14.14 0.71 -9.98
N ASP A 57 -12.83 0.77 -10.24
CA ASP A 57 -11.89 -0.29 -9.86
C ASP A 57 -11.86 -0.49 -8.33
N ALA A 58 -11.78 0.59 -7.56
CA ALA A 58 -11.76 0.52 -6.11
C ALA A 58 -13.05 -0.10 -5.54
N GLN A 59 -14.20 0.36 -6.04
CA GLN A 59 -15.52 -0.16 -5.70
C GLN A 59 -15.65 -1.65 -6.01
N TYR A 60 -15.22 -2.07 -7.20
CA TYR A 60 -15.30 -3.47 -7.60
C TYR A 60 -14.50 -4.41 -6.67
N ARG A 61 -13.45 -3.91 -6.02
CA ARG A 61 -12.59 -4.69 -5.10
C ARG A 61 -12.95 -4.56 -3.63
N GLU A 62 -13.78 -3.60 -3.24
CA GLU A 62 -14.01 -3.20 -1.84
C GLU A 62 -14.44 -4.36 -0.92
N LYS A 63 -15.24 -5.31 -1.43
CA LYS A 63 -15.70 -6.47 -0.66
C LYS A 63 -14.56 -7.34 -0.14
N ARG A 64 -13.39 -7.29 -0.79
CA ARG A 64 -12.20 -8.03 -0.37
C ARG A 64 -11.60 -7.52 0.94
N LEU A 65 -11.90 -6.27 1.34
CA LEU A 65 -11.49 -5.75 2.65
C LEU A 65 -12.07 -6.56 3.82
N LYS A 66 -13.21 -7.23 3.61
CA LYS A 66 -13.84 -8.13 4.61
C LYS A 66 -13.19 -9.52 4.68
N LEU A 67 -12.35 -9.87 3.72
CA LEU A 67 -11.70 -11.19 3.67
C LEU A 67 -10.42 -11.19 4.48
N HIS A 68 -10.10 -12.32 5.10
CA HIS A 68 -8.84 -12.57 5.80
C HIS A 68 -8.43 -11.47 6.81
N ASP A 69 -9.41 -10.85 7.45
CA ASP A 69 -9.22 -9.75 8.40
C ASP A 69 -8.48 -8.52 7.84
N LEU A 70 -8.46 -8.37 6.52
CA LEU A 70 -7.60 -7.41 5.83
C LEU A 70 -7.84 -5.96 6.25
N GLN A 71 -9.11 -5.55 6.43
CA GLN A 71 -9.40 -4.20 6.92
C GLN A 71 -8.83 -3.96 8.32
N ASN A 72 -8.93 -4.94 9.23
CA ASN A 72 -8.41 -4.82 10.59
C ASN A 72 -6.87 -4.78 10.59
N ASN A 73 -6.23 -5.55 9.71
CA ASN A 73 -4.79 -5.45 9.50
C ASN A 73 -4.38 -4.06 9.01
N PHE A 74 -5.12 -3.47 8.05
CA PHE A 74 -4.87 -2.10 7.62
C PHE A 74 -5.12 -1.06 8.72
N ASN A 75 -6.18 -1.21 9.51
CA ASN A 75 -6.47 -0.33 10.65
C ASN A 75 -5.32 -0.35 11.65
N THR A 76 -4.90 -1.55 12.04
CA THR A 76 -3.83 -1.75 13.03
C THR A 76 -2.51 -1.19 12.53
N ILE A 77 -2.08 -1.60 11.33
CA ILE A 77 -0.80 -1.15 10.78
C ILE A 77 -0.82 0.34 10.48
N GLY A 78 -1.88 0.86 9.88
CA GLY A 78 -2.03 2.29 9.58
C GLY A 78 -1.92 3.15 10.83
N TRP A 79 -2.53 2.73 11.94
CA TRP A 79 -2.39 3.41 13.22
C TRP A 79 -0.94 3.38 13.74
N ILE A 80 -0.30 2.21 13.75
CA ILE A 80 1.06 2.03 14.26
C ILE A 80 2.07 2.90 13.50
N ILE A 81 1.97 2.94 12.16
CA ILE A 81 2.92 3.66 11.31
C ILE A 81 2.48 5.08 10.96
N ASN A 82 1.35 5.54 11.52
CA ASN A 82 0.74 6.86 11.27
C ASN A 82 0.47 7.14 9.78
N ILE A 83 -0.15 6.18 9.10
CA ILE A 83 -0.59 6.27 7.70
C ILE A 83 -2.06 5.90 7.64
N SER A 84 -2.84 6.60 6.80
CA SER A 84 -4.25 6.26 6.58
C SER A 84 -4.41 4.78 6.19
N PRO A 85 -5.24 4.01 6.91
CA PRO A 85 -5.60 2.65 6.51
C PRO A 85 -6.18 2.58 5.09
N ALA A 86 -6.97 3.58 4.69
CA ALA A 86 -7.51 3.69 3.33
C ALA A 86 -6.42 3.91 2.27
N LEU A 87 -5.33 4.61 2.59
CA LEU A 87 -4.18 4.72 1.71
C LEU A 87 -3.47 3.37 1.51
N LEU A 88 -3.26 2.61 2.59
CA LEU A 88 -2.70 1.25 2.47
C LEU A 88 -3.60 0.33 1.63
N ALA A 89 -4.93 0.41 1.80
CA ALA A 89 -5.88 -0.30 0.95
C ALA A 89 -5.83 0.18 -0.51
N GLY A 90 -5.64 1.48 -0.75
CA GLY A 90 -5.43 2.03 -2.09
C GLY A 90 -4.21 1.42 -2.78
N ILE A 91 -3.08 1.31 -2.06
CA ILE A 91 -1.86 0.65 -2.56
C ILE A 91 -2.16 -0.83 -2.83
N GLY A 92 -2.72 -1.56 -1.88
CA GLY A 92 -3.05 -2.99 -2.07
C GLY A 92 -4.04 -3.24 -3.22
N SER A 93 -4.95 -2.31 -3.46
CA SER A 93 -5.88 -2.35 -4.60
C SER A 93 -5.15 -2.20 -5.93
N ARG A 94 -4.20 -1.24 -6.02
CA ARG A 94 -3.38 -1.05 -7.22
C ARG A 94 -2.37 -2.17 -7.44
N GLU A 95 -1.75 -2.68 -6.37
CA GLU A 95 -0.67 -3.68 -6.43
C GLU A 95 -1.18 -5.08 -6.73
N SER A 96 -2.28 -5.50 -6.09
CA SER A 96 -2.71 -6.90 -6.13
C SER A 96 -4.20 -7.10 -6.28
N ASN A 97 -4.97 -6.04 -6.57
CA ASN A 97 -6.44 -6.08 -6.47
C ASN A 97 -6.90 -6.60 -5.09
N LEU A 98 -6.24 -6.14 -4.02
CA LEU A 98 -6.43 -6.64 -2.65
C LEU A 98 -6.26 -8.18 -2.57
N GLY A 99 -5.25 -8.69 -3.25
CA GLY A 99 -4.89 -10.11 -3.31
C GLY A 99 -5.54 -10.92 -4.44
N ALA A 100 -6.49 -10.37 -5.21
CA ALA A 100 -7.16 -11.13 -6.27
C ALA A 100 -6.25 -11.46 -7.47
N SER A 101 -5.16 -10.72 -7.65
CA SER A 101 -4.19 -10.93 -8.74
C SER A 101 -2.98 -11.78 -8.33
N LEU A 102 -2.95 -12.30 -7.10
CA LEU A 102 -1.85 -13.10 -6.59
C LEU A 102 -2.00 -14.57 -6.99
N ASN A 103 -0.88 -15.21 -7.28
CA ASN A 103 -0.75 -16.65 -7.39
C ASN A 103 -0.03 -17.16 -6.14
N ASP A 104 -0.77 -17.83 -5.24
CA ASP A 104 -0.22 -18.34 -3.97
C ASP A 104 0.49 -17.26 -3.12
N GLY A 105 -0.05 -16.03 -3.15
CA GLY A 105 0.51 -14.87 -2.45
C GLY A 105 1.61 -14.13 -3.21
N TRP A 106 2.05 -14.67 -4.35
CA TRP A 106 3.09 -14.08 -5.19
C TRP A 106 2.48 -13.35 -6.39
N GLY A 107 3.05 -12.20 -6.72
CA GLY A 107 2.71 -11.40 -7.90
C GLY A 107 3.98 -10.93 -8.61
N ASP A 108 3.80 -9.94 -9.49
CA ASP A 108 4.85 -9.43 -10.39
C ASP A 108 5.67 -10.58 -11.02
N PHE A 109 4.96 -11.43 -11.77
CA PHE A 109 5.57 -12.60 -12.38
C PHE A 109 6.09 -12.28 -13.77
N SER A 110 7.33 -12.67 -14.04
CA SER A 110 7.91 -12.67 -15.38
C SER A 110 8.29 -14.10 -15.76
N ARG A 111 8.09 -14.48 -17.02
CA ARG A 111 8.57 -15.75 -17.56
C ARG A 111 9.37 -15.45 -18.81
N ARG A 112 10.68 -15.68 -18.77
CA ARG A 112 11.52 -15.55 -19.97
C ARG A 112 11.35 -16.78 -20.86
N LYS A 113 11.56 -16.60 -22.17
CA LYS A 113 11.54 -17.70 -23.14
C LYS A 113 12.58 -18.75 -22.72
N GLY A 114 12.13 -19.99 -22.52
CA GLY A 114 12.98 -21.10 -22.08
C GLY A 114 12.95 -21.37 -20.56
N GLU A 115 12.32 -20.51 -19.74
CA GLU A 115 12.17 -20.78 -18.31
C GLU A 115 11.04 -21.80 -18.06
N ALA A 116 11.36 -22.84 -17.28
CA ALA A 116 10.40 -23.87 -16.88
C ALA A 116 9.33 -23.34 -15.92
N LYS A 117 9.65 -22.33 -15.10
CA LYS A 117 8.76 -21.69 -14.14
C LYS A 117 8.91 -20.17 -14.17
N PRO A 118 7.84 -19.38 -13.94
CA PRO A 118 7.94 -17.94 -13.84
C PRO A 118 8.76 -17.52 -12.61
N SER A 119 9.44 -16.38 -12.72
CA SER A 119 10.06 -15.67 -11.60
C SER A 119 9.06 -14.73 -10.96
N PHE A 120 8.90 -14.81 -9.64
CA PHE A 120 8.06 -13.89 -8.87
C PHE A 120 8.90 -12.80 -8.22
N HIS A 121 8.42 -11.56 -8.25
CA HIS A 121 9.15 -10.39 -7.77
C HIS A 121 8.43 -9.64 -6.64
N GLY A 122 7.12 -9.82 -6.48
CA GLY A 122 6.34 -9.22 -5.40
C GLY A 122 5.66 -10.25 -4.51
N PHE A 123 5.61 -10.00 -3.20
CA PHE A 123 4.87 -10.84 -2.25
C PHE A 123 3.82 -10.07 -1.45
N GLY A 124 2.67 -10.70 -1.22
CA GLY A 124 1.62 -10.21 -0.32
C GLY A 124 0.71 -9.14 -0.95
N ILE A 125 -0.26 -8.68 -0.16
CA ILE A 125 -1.27 -7.69 -0.61
C ILE A 125 -0.63 -6.39 -1.10
N LEU A 126 0.46 -5.95 -0.46
CA LEU A 126 1.17 -4.72 -0.79
C LEU A 126 2.39 -4.95 -1.72
N GLN A 127 2.60 -6.16 -2.23
CA GLN A 127 3.66 -6.50 -3.19
C GLN A 127 5.07 -6.03 -2.78
N ILE A 128 5.56 -6.55 -1.66
CA ILE A 128 6.95 -6.33 -1.22
C ILE A 128 7.91 -6.90 -2.27
N ASP A 129 8.79 -6.06 -2.82
CA ASP A 129 9.77 -6.48 -3.83
C ASP A 129 10.90 -7.32 -3.21
N VAL A 130 11.02 -8.57 -3.67
CA VAL A 130 11.97 -9.56 -3.16
C VAL A 130 13.36 -9.51 -3.79
N ASN A 131 13.63 -8.50 -4.62
CA ASN A 131 14.92 -8.25 -5.25
C ASN A 131 15.54 -6.91 -4.82
N THR A 132 14.94 -6.22 -3.85
CA THR A 132 15.42 -4.93 -3.36
C THR A 132 15.90 -5.01 -1.91
N GLY A 133 16.67 -4.01 -1.50
CA GLY A 133 17.01 -3.77 -0.09
C GLY A 133 15.95 -2.95 0.65
N ASP A 134 14.67 -3.05 0.22
CA ASP A 134 13.59 -2.25 0.80
C ASP A 134 12.95 -2.90 2.04
N VAL A 135 13.45 -4.03 2.53
CA VAL A 135 13.08 -4.60 3.84
C VAL A 135 14.34 -5.13 4.52
N PRO A 136 14.34 -5.38 5.85
CA PRO A 136 15.47 -6.01 6.51
C PRO A 136 15.87 -7.34 5.87
N LYS A 137 17.16 -7.68 5.98
CA LYS A 137 17.75 -8.83 5.29
C LYS A 137 17.05 -10.14 5.66
N GLU A 138 16.66 -10.29 6.92
CA GLU A 138 16.01 -11.50 7.44
C GLU A 138 14.63 -11.71 6.81
N ILE A 139 13.91 -10.60 6.58
CA ILE A 139 12.60 -10.61 5.89
C ILE A 139 12.77 -10.96 4.42
N LEU A 140 13.82 -10.42 3.78
CA LEU A 140 14.14 -10.72 2.40
C LEU A 140 14.51 -12.20 2.22
N GLU A 141 15.34 -12.76 3.11
CA GLU A 141 15.74 -14.16 3.12
C GLU A 141 14.55 -15.11 3.31
N GLU A 142 13.62 -14.78 4.22
CA GLU A 142 12.38 -15.53 4.39
C GLU A 142 11.53 -15.52 3.11
N LEU A 143 11.29 -14.34 2.52
CA LEU A 143 10.54 -14.24 1.28
C LEU A 143 11.22 -15.05 0.16
N GLN A 144 12.54 -14.93 0.01
CA GLN A 144 13.30 -15.68 -1.01
C GLN A 144 13.22 -17.20 -0.80
N LYS A 145 13.28 -17.70 0.44
CA LYS A 145 13.11 -19.12 0.77
C LYS A 145 11.74 -19.66 0.36
N HIS A 146 10.71 -18.83 0.44
CA HIS A 146 9.31 -19.18 0.14
C HIS A 146 8.87 -18.77 -1.28
N ARG A 147 9.77 -18.23 -2.12
CA ARG A 147 9.47 -17.71 -3.46
C ARG A 147 8.74 -18.73 -4.33
N GLY A 148 7.56 -18.34 -4.82
CA GLY A 148 6.71 -19.16 -5.69
C GLY A 148 6.06 -20.37 -5.00
N LYS A 149 6.00 -20.39 -3.67
CA LYS A 149 5.37 -21.47 -2.89
C LYS A 149 4.14 -20.95 -2.14
N ASN A 150 3.08 -21.76 -2.10
CA ASN A 150 1.91 -21.55 -1.25
C ASN A 150 2.20 -21.94 0.20
N SER A 151 2.97 -21.11 0.91
CA SER A 151 3.46 -21.45 2.27
C SER A 151 3.43 -20.29 3.26
N LEU A 152 3.01 -19.11 2.81
CA LEU A 152 2.88 -17.90 3.62
C LEU A 152 1.51 -17.30 3.35
N ASP A 153 0.81 -16.85 4.39
CA ASP A 153 -0.44 -16.11 4.23
C ASP A 153 -0.15 -14.68 3.75
N PRO A 154 -0.50 -14.31 2.50
CA PRO A 154 -0.20 -12.99 1.93
C PRO A 154 -0.94 -11.84 2.60
N SER A 155 -2.01 -12.12 3.34
CA SER A 155 -2.87 -11.15 4.02
C SER A 155 -2.49 -10.90 5.48
N SER A 156 -1.57 -11.69 6.03
CA SER A 156 -1.17 -11.58 7.42
C SER A 156 -0.59 -10.21 7.77
N ILE A 157 -0.83 -9.78 9.00
CA ILE A 157 -0.42 -8.47 9.52
C ILE A 157 1.08 -8.19 9.35
N LYS A 158 1.92 -9.24 9.39
CA LYS A 158 3.37 -9.16 9.16
C LYS A 158 3.70 -8.56 7.80
N TRP A 159 3.04 -9.00 6.73
CA TRP A 159 3.34 -8.52 5.38
C TRP A 159 2.69 -7.17 5.10
N ILE A 160 1.54 -6.90 5.71
CA ILE A 160 0.94 -5.55 5.69
C ILE A 160 1.86 -4.54 6.39
N ARG A 161 2.46 -4.91 7.53
CA ARG A 161 3.47 -4.10 8.24
C ARG A 161 4.64 -3.76 7.32
N TRP A 162 5.31 -4.78 6.77
CA TRP A 162 6.51 -4.53 5.96
C TRP A 162 6.20 -3.75 4.69
N GLY A 163 5.08 -4.03 4.02
CA GLY A 163 4.63 -3.23 2.89
C GLY A 163 4.34 -1.77 3.27
N GLY A 164 3.77 -1.51 4.45
CA GLY A 164 3.57 -0.16 4.97
C GLY A 164 4.90 0.54 5.34
N GLU A 165 5.84 -0.17 5.95
CA GLU A 165 7.15 0.39 6.32
C GLU A 165 8.00 0.75 5.09
N VAL A 166 7.86 0.03 3.96
CA VAL A 166 8.45 0.43 2.68
C VAL A 166 7.96 1.83 2.31
N LEU A 167 6.65 2.09 2.36
CA LEU A 167 6.08 3.41 2.06
C LEU A 167 6.63 4.50 2.98
N VAL A 168 6.66 4.24 4.30
CA VAL A 168 7.20 5.21 5.28
C VAL A 168 8.64 5.57 4.97
N ARG A 169 9.48 4.59 4.63
CA ARG A 169 10.88 4.85 4.26
C ARG A 169 11.00 5.61 2.95
N LYS A 170 10.17 5.31 1.94
CA LYS A 170 10.14 6.12 0.71
C LYS A 170 9.73 7.56 1.01
N LEU A 171 8.74 7.76 1.88
CA LEU A 171 8.28 9.09 2.28
C LEU A 171 9.37 9.89 3.01
N GLN A 172 10.11 9.25 3.93
CA GLN A 172 11.25 9.88 4.58
C GLN A 172 12.33 10.30 3.56
N GLN A 173 12.72 9.39 2.65
CA GLN A 173 13.68 9.70 1.58
C GLN A 173 13.21 10.81 0.62
N VAL A 174 11.90 10.95 0.45
CA VAL A 174 11.31 12.03 -0.34
C VAL A 174 11.36 13.35 0.41
N ARG A 175 11.02 13.37 1.71
CA ARG A 175 11.11 14.55 2.58
C ARG A 175 12.54 15.09 2.63
N GLU A 176 13.52 14.21 2.80
CA GLU A 176 14.94 14.57 2.83
C GLU A 176 15.40 15.16 1.49
N LYS A 177 14.94 14.59 0.37
CA LYS A 177 15.37 14.99 -0.97
C LYS A 177 14.64 16.22 -1.51
N TYR A 178 13.39 16.44 -1.10
CA TYR A 178 12.52 17.52 -1.57
C TYR A 178 11.87 18.23 -0.38
N PRO A 179 12.67 18.88 0.49
CA PRO A 179 12.15 19.53 1.69
C PRO A 179 11.22 20.71 1.38
N ASN A 180 11.37 21.32 0.19
CA ASN A 180 10.55 22.47 -0.25
C ASN A 180 9.23 22.06 -0.93
N ALA A 181 9.05 20.77 -1.27
CA ALA A 181 7.77 20.29 -1.78
C ALA A 181 6.74 20.22 -0.64
N SER A 182 5.46 20.42 -0.96
CA SER A 182 4.41 20.32 0.06
C SER A 182 4.36 18.89 0.67
N PRO A 183 3.87 18.73 1.91
CA PRO A 183 3.68 17.40 2.51
C PRO A 183 2.87 16.46 1.60
N GLU A 184 1.90 17.00 0.87
CA GLU A 184 1.07 16.26 -0.05
C GLU A 184 1.86 15.83 -1.31
N GLU A 185 2.66 16.72 -1.90
CA GLU A 185 3.52 16.39 -3.06
C GLU A 185 4.60 15.37 -2.68
N GLN A 186 5.12 15.45 -1.47
CA GLN A 186 6.02 14.46 -0.90
C GLN A 186 5.33 13.10 -0.76
N LEU A 187 4.09 13.07 -0.28
CA LEU A 187 3.31 11.84 -0.20
C LEU A 187 3.05 11.24 -1.59
N ALA A 188 2.59 12.04 -2.56
CA ALA A 188 2.36 11.59 -3.93
C ALA A 188 3.66 11.04 -4.57
N THR A 189 4.79 11.71 -4.35
CA THR A 189 6.10 11.26 -4.83
C THR A 189 6.56 9.97 -4.15
N ALA A 190 6.27 9.78 -2.86
CA ALA A 190 6.57 8.56 -2.13
C ALA A 190 5.77 7.35 -2.66
N ILE A 191 4.48 7.56 -2.95
CA ILE A 191 3.62 6.54 -3.55
C ILE A 191 4.14 6.17 -4.94
N SER A 192 4.53 7.15 -5.76
CA SER A 192 5.16 6.88 -7.06
C SER A 192 6.47 6.09 -6.93
N ARG A 193 7.31 6.42 -5.94
CA ARG A 193 8.55 5.66 -5.63
C ARG A 193 8.31 4.27 -5.09
N TYR A 194 7.13 4.00 -4.53
CA TYR A 194 6.73 2.67 -4.09
C TYR A 194 6.76 1.70 -5.28
N ASN A 195 6.13 2.08 -6.38
CA ASN A 195 6.14 1.32 -7.63
C ASN A 195 7.45 1.43 -8.40
N GLY A 196 7.97 2.64 -8.53
CA GLY A 196 8.96 2.97 -9.54
C GLY A 196 10.39 3.10 -9.04
N GLY A 197 10.66 2.78 -7.77
CA GLY A 197 11.97 2.91 -7.15
C GLY A 197 12.48 4.35 -7.02
N ARG A 198 13.77 4.52 -6.65
CA ARG A 198 14.38 5.83 -6.32
C ARG A 198 14.47 6.83 -7.49
N GLY A 199 14.23 6.36 -8.71
CA GLY A 199 14.31 7.17 -9.94
C GLY A 199 13.21 8.21 -10.09
N ARG A 200 12.10 8.11 -9.33
CA ARG A 200 10.97 9.04 -9.43
C ARG A 200 11.29 10.38 -8.77
N ARG A 201 11.06 11.47 -9.51
CA ARG A 201 11.42 12.84 -9.14
C ARG A 201 10.17 13.71 -9.03
N TYR A 202 10.22 14.66 -8.11
CA TYR A 202 9.28 15.77 -8.05
C TYR A 202 9.81 16.96 -8.86
N PRO A 203 8.95 17.73 -9.56
CA PRO A 203 7.57 17.38 -9.95
C PRO A 203 7.55 16.29 -11.04
N ASN A 204 6.35 15.75 -11.34
CA ASN A 204 6.11 14.68 -12.33
C ASN A 204 6.60 13.27 -11.93
N SER A 205 6.41 12.91 -10.66
CA SER A 205 6.86 11.62 -10.13
C SER A 205 6.25 10.42 -10.85
N ASP A 206 5.00 10.52 -11.29
CA ASP A 206 4.30 9.47 -12.04
C ASP A 206 4.90 9.17 -13.42
N LYS A 207 5.74 10.06 -13.98
CA LYS A 207 6.40 9.82 -15.28
C LYS A 207 7.24 8.54 -15.24
N GLY A 208 6.85 7.58 -16.07
CA GLY A 208 7.50 6.27 -16.21
C GLY A 208 7.16 5.24 -15.12
N THR A 209 6.20 5.51 -14.23
CA THR A 209 5.55 4.47 -13.41
C THR A 209 4.67 3.58 -14.31
N THR A 210 4.21 2.43 -13.83
CA THR A 210 3.26 1.60 -14.59
C THR A 210 2.04 2.45 -14.99
N GLY A 211 1.78 2.61 -16.29
CA GLY A 211 0.68 3.44 -16.81
C GLY A 211 0.91 4.96 -16.74
N GLY A 212 2.03 5.42 -16.18
CA GLY A 212 2.33 6.85 -16.04
C GLY A 212 1.45 7.58 -15.03
N ASP A 213 0.79 6.84 -14.13
CA ASP A 213 -0.27 7.35 -13.26
C ASP A 213 -0.35 6.67 -11.88
N TYR A 214 0.70 5.95 -11.47
CA TYR A 214 0.60 5.07 -10.30
C TYR A 214 0.15 5.80 -9.03
N ALA A 215 0.76 6.94 -8.69
CA ALA A 215 0.36 7.69 -7.50
C ALA A 215 -1.03 8.29 -7.67
N SER A 216 -1.32 8.86 -8.84
CA SER A 216 -2.62 9.46 -9.12
C SER A 216 -3.77 8.46 -9.01
N ASP A 217 -3.64 7.26 -9.60
CA ASP A 217 -4.66 6.21 -9.50
C ASP A 217 -4.77 5.69 -8.07
N THR A 218 -3.64 5.41 -7.41
CA THR A 218 -3.61 4.93 -6.02
C THR A 218 -4.30 5.91 -5.07
N LEU A 219 -4.03 7.21 -5.20
CA LEU A 219 -4.67 8.25 -4.40
C LEU A 219 -6.19 8.27 -4.63
N VAL A 220 -6.66 8.14 -5.87
CA VAL A 220 -8.11 8.14 -6.16
C VAL A 220 -8.79 6.89 -5.59
N ARG A 221 -8.16 5.72 -5.69
CA ARG A 221 -8.64 4.48 -5.05
C ARG A 221 -8.69 4.64 -3.53
N ALA A 222 -7.64 5.18 -2.93
CA ALA A 222 -7.56 5.45 -1.50
C ALA A 222 -8.65 6.42 -1.03
N LYS A 223 -8.93 7.48 -1.79
CA LYS A 223 -10.05 8.40 -1.50
C LYS A 223 -11.39 7.67 -1.47
N TYR A 224 -11.64 6.82 -2.46
CA TYR A 224 -12.85 6.01 -2.47
C TYR A 224 -12.96 5.17 -1.18
N TYR A 225 -11.90 4.44 -0.81
CA TYR A 225 -11.92 3.65 0.41
C TYR A 225 -12.10 4.50 1.68
N ALA A 226 -11.46 5.67 1.77
CA ALA A 226 -11.61 6.56 2.92
C ALA A 226 -13.06 7.03 3.11
N GLU A 227 -13.74 7.37 2.01
CA GLU A 227 -15.16 7.79 2.02
C GLU A 227 -16.12 6.66 2.45
N HIS A 228 -15.73 5.40 2.26
CA HIS A 228 -16.60 4.23 2.49
C HIS A 228 -16.09 3.33 3.63
N TRP A 229 -15.05 3.75 4.36
CA TRP A 229 -14.30 2.86 5.27
C TRP A 229 -15.16 2.21 6.36
N SER A 230 -16.12 2.97 6.91
CA SER A 230 -17.01 2.49 7.97
C SER A 230 -17.97 1.39 7.53
N GLN A 231 -18.21 1.20 6.23
CA GLN A 231 -19.13 0.20 5.69
C GLN A 231 -18.61 -1.25 5.79
N TYR A 232 -17.34 -1.40 6.17
CA TYR A 232 -16.66 -2.69 6.25
C TYR A 232 -16.38 -3.14 7.68
N GLU A 233 -16.63 -2.28 8.67
CA GLU A 233 -16.48 -2.62 10.07
C GLU A 233 -17.48 -3.74 10.42
N ARG A 234 -16.96 -4.88 10.88
CA ARG A 234 -17.81 -5.94 11.44
C ARG A 234 -18.40 -5.44 12.76
N HIS A 235 -19.72 -5.54 12.90
CA HIS A 235 -20.45 -5.29 14.15
C HIS A 235 -20.17 -6.41 15.15
#